data_AF-A0A356EV41-F1
#
_entry.id   AF-A0A356EV41-F1
#
_cell.length_a   1.000
_cell.length_b   1.000
_cell.length_c   1.000
_cell.angle_alpha   90.00
_cell.angle_beta   90.00
_cell.angle_gamma   90.00
#
_symmetry.space_group_name_H-M   'P 1'
#
loop_
_entity.id
_entity.type
_entity.pdbx_description
1 polymer ?
#
loop_
_entity_poly.entity_id
_entity_poly.type
_entity_poly.pdbx_seq_one_letter_code
_entity_poly.pdbx_strand_id
1 'polypeptide(L)'
;MVHNACAKEAAELAGKQADDVAGEAAQASRKVLALPAPDTTALHHIIPVFRGKSAKYAEFIQARGIMVDQYCVRVAHGNASHHLKFIHGSGKWNQKWMDWIDANPGATAKDIFQQAGRMMDEFGLSGSQIVPYR
;
A
#
# COMPACT_ATOMS: atom_id res chain seq x y z
N MET A 1 -6.38 50.37 -54.39
CA MET A 1 -6.18 51.84 -54.34
C MET A 1 -7.14 52.36 -53.30
N VAL A 2 -6.77 53.02 -52.20
CA VAL A 2 -5.56 53.76 -51.83
C VAL A 2 -5.51 53.75 -50.29
N HIS A 3 -4.31 53.70 -49.72
CA HIS A 3 -4.04 54.04 -48.33
C HIS A 3 -4.30 55.54 -48.06
N ASN A 4 -4.79 55.90 -46.87
CA ASN A 4 -4.51 57.19 -46.20
C ASN A 4 -5.12 57.12 -44.78
N ALA A 5 -4.34 56.99 -43.71
CA ALA A 5 -3.57 58.03 -43.02
C ALA A 5 -4.43 59.16 -42.47
N CYS A 6 -4.41 59.37 -41.15
CA CYS A 6 -3.87 60.58 -40.49
C CYS A 6 -4.30 60.62 -39.02
N ALA A 7 -3.31 60.67 -38.13
CA ALA A 7 -3.44 60.95 -36.71
C ALA A 7 -3.42 62.47 -36.44
N LYS A 8 -3.70 62.84 -35.17
CA LYS A 8 -3.68 64.17 -34.50
C LYS A 8 -5.09 64.71 -34.23
N GLU A 9 -5.43 65.30 -33.09
CA GLU A 9 -4.77 65.69 -31.83
C GLU A 9 -5.91 66.13 -30.89
N ALA A 10 -5.78 65.98 -29.57
CA ALA A 10 -6.14 67.00 -28.56
C ALA A 10 -6.17 66.38 -27.16
N ALA A 11 -5.40 66.98 -26.25
CA ALA A 11 -5.19 66.57 -24.89
C ALA A 11 -6.09 67.33 -23.90
N GLU A 12 -6.13 66.76 -22.67
CA GLU A 12 -6.24 67.44 -21.37
C GLU A 12 -7.64 67.79 -20.82
N LEU A 13 -8.05 67.13 -19.72
CA LEU A 13 -8.03 67.73 -18.36
C LEU A 13 -8.50 66.75 -17.25
N ALA A 14 -7.64 66.59 -16.24
CA ALA A 14 -7.87 66.55 -14.79
C ALA A 14 -8.86 65.56 -14.10
N GLY A 15 -8.34 64.83 -13.09
CA GLY A 15 -9.06 64.64 -11.81
C GLY A 15 -8.99 63.29 -11.07
N LYS A 16 -7.99 63.12 -10.18
CA LYS A 16 -8.01 62.47 -8.84
C LYS A 16 -8.53 61.02 -8.60
N GLN A 17 -7.57 60.15 -8.23
CA GLN A 17 -7.51 59.17 -7.11
C GLN A 17 -8.77 58.53 -6.49
N ALA A 18 -8.77 57.18 -6.42
CA ALA A 18 -9.00 56.31 -5.24
C ALA A 18 -9.24 54.86 -5.75
N ASP A 19 -8.26 53.97 -5.60
CA ASP A 19 -8.15 52.94 -4.54
C ASP A 19 -9.08 51.73 -4.72
N ASP A 20 -8.40 50.58 -4.94
CA ASP A 20 -8.68 49.24 -4.41
C ASP A 20 -10.11 48.67 -4.46
N VAL A 21 -10.31 47.62 -5.28
CA VAL A 21 -10.69 46.29 -4.76
C VAL A 21 -10.27 45.21 -5.78
N ALA A 22 -9.12 44.58 -5.55
CA ALA A 22 -8.81 43.29 -6.16
C ALA A 22 -9.63 42.21 -5.45
N GLY A 23 -10.61 41.62 -6.14
CA GLY A 23 -11.36 40.47 -5.64
C GLY A 23 -10.49 39.22 -5.69
N GLU A 24 -9.93 38.81 -4.56
CA GLU A 24 -9.26 37.52 -4.38
C GLU A 24 -10.29 36.38 -4.54
N ALA A 25 -10.20 35.66 -5.66
CA ALA A 25 -10.81 34.34 -5.80
C ALA A 25 -10.04 33.36 -4.89
N ALA A 26 -10.54 33.18 -3.66
CA ALA A 26 -10.01 32.22 -2.70
C ALA A 26 -10.10 30.78 -3.26
N GLN A 27 -8.97 30.28 -3.77
CA GLN A 27 -8.81 28.89 -4.13
C GLN A 27 -8.74 28.07 -2.84
N ALA A 28 -9.90 27.60 -2.37
CA ALA A 28 -10.01 26.69 -1.24
C ALA A 28 -9.31 25.37 -1.60
N SER A 29 -8.04 25.27 -1.21
CA SER A 29 -7.26 24.03 -1.25
C SER A 29 -8.00 22.97 -0.44
N ARG A 30 -8.71 22.07 -1.13
CA ARG A 30 -9.32 20.89 -0.51
C ARG A 30 -8.18 20.07 0.08
N LYS A 31 -7.97 20.19 1.38
CA LYS A 31 -6.98 19.42 2.14
C LYS A 31 -7.30 17.94 1.92
N VAL A 32 -6.54 17.31 1.04
CA VAL A 32 -6.59 15.87 0.85
C VAL A 32 -6.18 15.28 2.19
N LEU A 33 -7.12 14.67 2.89
CA LEU A 33 -6.86 13.90 4.10
C LEU A 33 -6.13 12.62 3.65
N ALA A 34 -4.85 12.76 3.34
CA ALA A 34 -3.97 11.62 3.16
C ALA A 34 -3.82 10.94 4.52
N LEU A 35 -4.02 9.62 4.55
CA LEU A 35 -3.68 8.82 5.72
C LEU A 35 -2.21 9.06 6.05
N PRO A 36 -1.84 9.14 7.34
CA PRO A 36 -0.44 9.25 7.72
C PRO A 36 0.34 8.07 7.12
N ALA A 37 1.51 8.38 6.54
CA ALA A 37 2.40 7.34 6.07
C ALA A 37 2.74 6.39 7.23
N PRO A 38 2.87 5.08 7.00
CA PRO A 38 3.22 4.16 8.07
C PRO A 38 4.61 4.48 8.61
N ASP A 39 4.71 4.69 9.92
CA ASP A 39 5.97 5.10 10.58
C ASP A 39 7.09 4.05 10.45
N THR A 40 6.72 2.78 10.25
CA THR A 40 7.66 1.67 10.02
C THR A 40 7.07 0.62 9.06
N THR A 41 7.93 -0.16 8.41
CA THR A 41 7.51 -1.36 7.65
C THR A 41 8.26 -2.58 8.18
N ALA A 42 7.60 -3.73 8.17
CA ALA A 42 8.17 -5.02 8.55
C ALA A 42 8.05 -6.03 7.40
N LEU A 43 8.95 -7.00 7.36
CA LEU A 43 8.81 -8.17 6.50
C LEU A 43 7.96 -9.21 7.21
N HIS A 44 6.97 -9.74 6.50
CA HIS A 44 6.13 -10.83 6.97
C HIS A 44 6.26 -12.02 6.02
N HIS A 45 6.61 -13.19 6.56
CA HIS A 45 6.68 -14.44 5.78
C HIS A 45 5.30 -14.84 5.30
N ILE A 46 5.15 -15.07 3.99
CA ILE A 46 3.90 -15.55 3.41
C ILE A 46 3.61 -16.98 3.89
N ILE A 47 4.64 -17.82 3.94
CA ILE A 47 4.58 -19.16 4.50
C ILE A 47 5.24 -19.12 5.89
N PRO A 48 4.53 -19.44 6.99
CA PRO A 48 5.05 -19.23 8.34
C PRO A 48 6.33 -20.02 8.65
N VAL A 49 7.22 -19.37 9.40
CA VAL A 49 8.36 -20.02 10.04
C VAL A 49 7.89 -20.68 11.34
N PHE A 50 7.42 -21.92 11.26
CA PHE A 50 6.97 -22.65 12.45
C PHE A 50 8.14 -23.09 13.34
N ARG A 51 7.93 -23.03 14.66
CA ARG A 51 8.92 -23.44 15.67
C ARG A 51 8.24 -24.14 16.85
N GLY A 52 9.04 -24.79 17.71
CA GLY A 52 8.56 -25.42 18.94
C GLY A 52 7.49 -26.48 18.66
N LYS A 53 6.32 -26.37 19.32
CA LYS A 53 5.20 -27.32 19.18
C LYS A 53 4.65 -27.43 17.74
N SER A 54 4.92 -26.43 16.89
CA SER A 54 4.50 -26.40 15.50
C SER A 54 5.60 -26.87 14.52
N ALA A 55 6.74 -27.40 15.01
CA ALA A 55 7.86 -27.80 14.15
C ALA A 55 7.48 -28.79 13.04
N LYS A 56 6.52 -29.70 13.29
CA LYS A 56 6.00 -30.65 12.27
C LYS A 56 5.54 -29.96 10.98
N TYR A 57 5.01 -28.73 11.06
CA TYR A 57 4.56 -27.99 9.89
C TYR A 57 5.75 -27.38 9.12
N ALA A 58 6.82 -26.97 9.80
CA ALA A 58 8.06 -26.55 9.14
C ALA A 58 8.69 -27.72 8.39
N GLU A 59 8.76 -28.91 9.00
CA GLU A 59 9.25 -30.13 8.37
C GLU A 59 8.41 -30.51 7.15
N PHE A 60 7.08 -30.42 7.26
CA PHE A 60 6.16 -30.62 6.15
C PHE A 60 6.50 -29.74 4.95
N ILE A 61 6.70 -28.43 5.17
CA ILE A 61 7.03 -27.45 4.13
C ILE A 61 8.43 -27.71 3.55
N GLN A 62 9.41 -27.98 4.42
CA GLN A 62 10.80 -28.23 4.01
C GLN A 62 10.92 -29.49 3.15
N ALA A 63 10.15 -30.54 3.47
CA ALA A 63 10.10 -31.76 2.67
C ALA A 63 9.60 -31.54 1.22
N ARG A 64 8.93 -30.41 0.94
CA ARG A 64 8.54 -29.97 -0.41
C ARG A 64 9.59 -29.08 -1.09
N GLY A 65 10.75 -28.88 -0.47
CA GLY A 65 11.85 -28.07 -1.02
C GLY A 65 11.61 -26.56 -0.95
N ILE A 66 10.70 -26.09 -0.09
CA ILE A 66 10.36 -24.67 0.00
C ILE A 66 11.24 -23.96 1.03
N MET A 67 12.02 -22.98 0.56
CA MET A 67 12.80 -22.08 1.42
C MET A 67 11.96 -20.85 1.78
N VAL A 68 11.30 -20.90 2.94
CA VAL A 68 10.31 -19.88 3.37
C VAL A 68 10.88 -18.46 3.43
N ASP A 69 12.17 -18.32 3.73
CA ASP A 69 12.86 -17.02 3.75
C ASP A 69 12.93 -16.34 2.38
N GLN A 70 12.66 -17.03 1.27
CA GLN A 70 12.58 -16.40 -0.04
C GLN A 70 11.25 -15.66 -0.29
N TYR A 71 10.25 -15.84 0.57
CA TYR A 71 8.87 -15.43 0.32
C TYR A 71 8.30 -14.58 1.46
N CYS A 72 8.66 -13.29 1.49
CA CYS A 72 8.10 -12.31 2.41
C CYS A 72 7.37 -11.19 1.66
N VAL A 73 6.42 -10.55 2.33
CA VAL A 73 5.83 -9.29 1.89
C VAL A 73 6.22 -8.17 2.84
N ARG A 74 6.42 -6.97 2.30
CA ARG A 74 6.61 -5.77 3.11
C ARG A 74 5.25 -5.22 3.51
N VAL A 75 5.00 -5.19 4.80
CA VAL A 75 3.76 -4.67 5.38
C VAL A 75 4.05 -3.47 6.27
N ALA A 76 3.17 -2.48 6.26
CA ALA A 76 3.20 -1.40 7.24
C ALA A 76 3.18 -2.00 8.65
N HIS A 77 3.94 -1.42 9.58
CA HIS A 77 3.99 -1.82 10.99
C HIS A 77 3.57 -0.61 11.86
N GLY A 78 2.68 -0.84 12.83
CA GLY A 78 2.11 0.21 13.69
C GLY A 78 0.65 -0.07 14.10
N ASN A 79 0.13 0.70 15.06
CA ASN A 79 -1.17 0.46 15.73
C ASN A 79 -2.41 0.49 14.79
N ALA A 80 -2.28 1.05 13.59
CA ALA A 80 -3.31 1.06 12.55
C ALA A 80 -3.00 0.14 11.34
N SER A 81 -1.90 -0.63 11.40
CA SER A 81 -1.42 -1.40 10.25
C SER A 81 -2.17 -2.72 10.05
N HIS A 82 -2.34 -3.12 8.78
CA HIS A 82 -2.84 -4.45 8.40
C HIS A 82 -2.04 -5.59 9.06
N HIS A 83 -0.75 -5.37 9.33
CA HIS A 83 0.14 -6.32 9.97
C HIS A 83 -0.32 -6.73 11.38
N LEU A 84 -0.71 -5.79 12.24
CA LEU A 84 -1.13 -6.13 13.60
C LEU A 84 -2.59 -6.59 13.66
N LYS A 85 -3.50 -6.00 12.87
CA LYS A 85 -4.93 -6.38 12.94
C LYS A 85 -5.24 -7.70 12.25
N PHE A 86 -4.72 -7.91 11.04
CA PHE A 86 -5.09 -9.08 10.24
C PHE A 86 -4.11 -10.24 10.41
N ILE A 87 -2.81 -9.97 10.45
CA ILE A 87 -1.80 -11.04 10.42
C ILE A 87 -1.48 -11.57 11.84
N HIS A 88 -1.20 -10.67 12.80
CA HIS A 88 -0.88 -11.04 14.18
C HIS A 88 -2.06 -10.95 15.17
N GLY A 89 -3.17 -10.33 14.76
CA GLY A 89 -4.38 -10.13 15.56
C GLY A 89 -5.43 -11.21 15.32
N SER A 90 -6.65 -10.79 14.96
CA SER A 90 -7.83 -11.67 14.83
C SER A 90 -7.83 -12.56 13.59
N GLY A 91 -6.94 -12.34 12.61
CA GLY A 91 -6.96 -13.12 11.36
C GLY A 91 -6.29 -14.49 11.46
N LYS A 92 -5.68 -14.85 12.60
CA LYS A 92 -5.22 -16.22 12.89
C LYS A 92 -4.36 -16.84 11.76
N TRP A 93 -3.48 -16.06 11.14
CA TRP A 93 -2.67 -16.45 9.97
C TRP A 93 -1.98 -17.81 10.14
N ASN A 94 -1.25 -17.99 11.25
CA ASN A 94 -0.55 -19.24 11.54
C ASN A 94 -1.51 -20.41 11.75
N GLN A 95 -2.67 -20.18 12.40
CA GLN A 95 -3.65 -21.23 12.64
C GLN A 95 -4.26 -21.71 11.33
N LYS A 96 -4.63 -20.79 10.42
CA LYS A 96 -5.15 -21.15 9.09
C LYS A 96 -4.16 -22.00 8.29
N TRP A 97 -2.87 -21.70 8.37
CA TRP A 97 -1.85 -22.54 7.77
C TRP A 97 -1.77 -23.93 8.40
N MET A 98 -1.79 -24.02 9.74
CA MET A 98 -1.78 -25.30 10.45
C MET A 98 -3.00 -26.15 10.10
N ASP A 99 -4.20 -25.56 10.16
CA ASP A 99 -5.46 -26.22 9.83
C ASP A 99 -5.47 -26.71 8.38
N TRP A 100 -4.97 -25.89 7.44
CA TRP A 100 -4.88 -26.28 6.04
C TRP A 100 -3.88 -27.41 5.81
N ILE A 101 -2.71 -27.39 6.45
CA ILE A 101 -1.73 -28.48 6.33
C ILE A 101 -2.28 -29.78 6.93
N ASP A 102 -2.92 -29.71 8.11
CA ASP A 102 -3.50 -30.89 8.75
C ASP A 102 -4.65 -31.49 7.90
N ALA A 103 -5.42 -30.65 7.21
CA ALA A 103 -6.44 -31.10 6.26
C ALA A 103 -5.87 -31.63 4.93
N ASN A 104 -4.61 -31.32 4.60
CA ASN A 104 -3.98 -31.64 3.32
C ASN A 104 -2.60 -32.31 3.50
N PRO A 105 -2.51 -33.48 4.16
CA PRO A 105 -1.23 -34.13 4.47
C PRO A 105 -0.44 -34.56 3.22
N GLY A 106 -1.11 -34.70 2.08
CA GLY A 106 -0.52 -35.03 0.78
C GLY A 106 -0.18 -33.82 -0.11
N ALA A 107 -0.39 -32.59 0.35
CA ALA A 107 -0.20 -31.41 -0.48
C ALA A 107 1.23 -31.31 -1.03
N THR A 108 1.33 -30.90 -2.29
CA THR A 108 2.58 -30.67 -3.03
C THR A 108 3.09 -29.25 -2.84
N ALA A 109 4.30 -28.96 -3.35
CA ALA A 109 4.81 -27.59 -3.37
C ALA A 109 3.86 -26.63 -4.11
N LYS A 110 3.26 -27.09 -5.22
CA LYS A 110 2.28 -26.33 -6.00
C LYS A 110 1.06 -25.95 -5.13
N ASP A 111 0.53 -26.90 -4.37
CA ASP A 111 -0.65 -26.67 -3.52
C ASP A 111 -0.34 -25.66 -2.41
N ILE A 112 0.87 -25.71 -1.85
CA ILE A 112 1.34 -24.74 -0.85
C ILE A 112 1.41 -23.34 -1.45
N PHE A 113 1.98 -23.16 -2.64
CA PHE A 113 2.02 -21.84 -3.29
C PHE A 113 0.63 -21.34 -3.69
N GLN A 114 -0.28 -22.24 -4.10
CA GLN A 114 -1.67 -21.86 -4.35
C GLN A 114 -2.38 -21.43 -3.06
N GLN A 115 -2.13 -22.12 -1.94
CA GLN A 115 -2.65 -21.69 -0.64
C GLN A 115 -2.06 -20.35 -0.21
N ALA A 116 -0.77 -20.13 -0.44
CA ALA A 116 -0.13 -18.85 -0.18
C ALA A 116 -0.81 -17.72 -0.96
N GLY A 117 -1.12 -17.92 -2.25
CA GLY A 117 -1.89 -16.97 -3.05
C GLY A 117 -3.28 -16.69 -2.46
N ARG A 118 -4.04 -17.74 -2.11
CA ARG A 118 -5.36 -17.59 -1.47
C ARG A 118 -5.30 -16.83 -0.14
N MET A 119 -4.27 -17.10 0.67
CA MET A 119 -4.02 -16.37 1.92
C MET A 119 -3.68 -14.91 1.64
N MET A 120 -2.89 -14.62 0.60
CA MET A 120 -2.63 -13.23 0.20
C MET A 120 -3.91 -12.53 -0.25
N ASP A 121 -4.79 -13.19 -1.01
CA ASP A 121 -6.08 -12.63 -1.42
C ASP A 121 -7.00 -12.36 -0.22
N GLU A 122 -7.18 -13.35 0.66
CA GLU A 122 -8.05 -13.27 1.83
C GLU A 122 -7.64 -12.12 2.78
N PHE A 123 -6.35 -11.82 2.86
CA PHE A 123 -5.80 -10.79 3.75
C PHE A 123 -5.46 -9.48 3.03
N GLY A 124 -5.82 -9.34 1.75
CA GLY A 124 -5.61 -8.11 0.98
C GLY A 124 -4.14 -7.78 0.71
N LEU A 125 -3.30 -8.80 0.56
CA LEU A 125 -1.85 -8.69 0.34
C LEU A 125 -1.44 -8.95 -1.13
N SER A 126 -2.35 -9.30 -2.02
CA SER A 126 -2.03 -9.75 -3.39
C SER A 126 -1.34 -8.72 -4.28
N GLY A 127 -1.48 -7.42 -3.98
CA GLY A 127 -0.74 -6.35 -4.66
C GLY A 127 0.63 -6.06 -4.06
N SER A 128 1.03 -6.76 -2.99
CA SER A 128 2.28 -6.50 -2.28
C SER A 128 3.46 -7.13 -2.99
N GLN A 129 4.58 -6.42 -3.04
CA GLN A 129 5.83 -6.97 -3.58
C GLN A 129 6.33 -8.12 -2.69
N ILE A 130 6.59 -9.26 -3.32
CA ILE A 130 7.25 -10.40 -2.69
C ILE A 130 8.76 -10.19 -2.75
N VAL A 131 9.42 -10.27 -1.59
CA VAL A 131 10.86 -10.06 -1.42
C VAL A 131 11.45 -11.14 -0.49
N PRO A 132 12.73 -11.48 -0.61
CA PRO A 132 13.40 -12.33 0.37
C PRO A 132 13.51 -11.66 1.74
N TYR A 133 13.46 -12.47 2.80
CA TYR A 133 13.87 -12.13 4.16
C TYR A 133 15.39 -11.86 4.17
N ARG A 134 15.81 -10.75 4.79
CA ARG A 134 17.22 -10.33 4.90
C ARG A 134 17.63 -10.24 6.35
#